data_AF-A0A6A4PFE2-F1
#
_entry.id   AF-A0A6A4PFE2-F1
#
_cell.length_a   1.000
_cell.length_b   1.000
_cell.length_c   1.000
_cell.angle_alpha   90.00
_cell.angle_beta   90.00
_cell.angle_gamma   90.00
#
_symmetry.space_group_name_H-M   'P 1'
#
loop_
_entity.id
_entity.type
_entity.pdbx_description
1 polymer ?
#
loop_
_entity_poly.entity_id
_entity_poly.type
_entity_poly.pdbx_seq_one_letter_code
_entity_poly.pdbx_strand_id
1 'polypeptide(L)' 'MAFPAKKLIDDPNNVVTEFIDGLVETYPALQYLDGFPQVKVVLRADVAYATYDKVAVISGGGSGHEPSHA' A
#
# COMPACT_ATOMS: atom_id res chain seq x y z
N MET A 1 19.57 25.10 -11.86
CA MET A 1 18.67 24.66 -12.94
C MET A 1 17.75 23.61 -12.35
N ALA A 2 16.44 23.84 -12.35
CA ALA A 2 15.47 22.79 -11.99
C ALA A 2 15.36 21.84 -13.19
N PHE A 3 15.70 20.57 -13.00
CA PHE A 3 15.49 19.57 -14.04
C PHE A 3 13.99 19.33 -14.18
N PRO A 4 13.44 19.24 -15.41
CA PRO A 4 12.02 18.95 -15.59
C PRO A 4 11.67 17.61 -14.95
N ALA A 5 10.53 17.57 -14.23
CA ALA A 5 10.05 16.37 -13.56
C ALA A 5 9.80 15.24 -14.58
N LYS A 6 10.34 14.05 -14.30
CA LYS A 6 10.23 12.87 -15.17
C LYS A 6 9.17 11.87 -14.71
N LYS A 7 8.66 12.03 -13.49
CA LYS A 7 7.76 11.10 -12.81
C LYS A 7 6.50 11.85 -12.39
N LEU A 8 5.36 11.18 -12.51
CA LEU A 8 4.08 11.67 -11.99
C LEU A 8 4.02 11.35 -10.51
N ILE A 9 4.63 12.23 -9.71
CA ILE A 9 4.68 12.14 -8.25
C ILE A 9 4.63 13.57 -7.70
N ASP A 10 4.09 13.72 -6.50
CA ASP A 10 4.14 14.99 -5.76
C ASP A 10 5.45 15.05 -4.95
N ASP A 11 5.43 14.68 -3.67
CA ASP A 11 6.64 14.62 -2.84
C ASP A 11 7.31 13.24 -2.93
N PRO A 12 8.61 13.14 -3.30
CA PRO A 12 9.35 11.87 -3.30
C PRO A 12 9.29 11.08 -1.98
N ASN A 13 9.07 11.75 -0.84
CA ASN A 13 8.94 11.11 0.46
C ASN A 13 7.57 10.45 0.67
N ASN A 14 6.55 10.88 -0.08
CA ASN A 14 5.17 10.46 0.08
C ASN A 14 4.71 9.47 -0.98
N VAL A 15 5.50 9.22 -2.02
CA VAL A 15 5.12 8.38 -3.19
C VAL A 15 4.48 7.05 -2.81
N VAL A 16 5.04 6.34 -1.83
CA VAL A 16 4.52 5.02 -1.41
C VAL A 16 3.17 5.16 -0.70
N THR A 17 3.05 6.19 0.12
CA THR A 17 1.85 6.52 0.87
C THR A 17 0.71 6.90 -0.08
N GLU A 18 0.95 7.84 -0.99
CA GLU A 18 -0.02 8.29 -2.00
C GLU A 18 -0.44 7.15 -2.94
N PHE A 19 0.50 6.27 -3.30
CA PHE A 19 0.18 5.07 -4.06
C PHE A 19 -0.76 4.12 -3.29
N ILE A 20 -0.48 3.83 -2.01
CA ILE A 20 -1.33 2.95 -1.20
C ILE A 20 -2.72 3.55 -1.05
N ASP A 21 -2.82 4.86 -0.80
CA ASP A 21 -4.10 5.57 -0.69
C ASP A 21 -4.93 5.38 -1.97
N GLY A 22 -4.33 5.65 -3.13
CA GLY A 22 -5.01 5.42 -4.42
C GLY A 22 -5.38 3.95 -4.66
N LEU A 23 -4.54 3.01 -4.23
CA LEU A 23 -4.80 1.57 -4.38
C LEU A 23 -6.02 1.13 -3.56
N VAL A 24 -6.09 1.51 -2.27
CA VAL A 24 -7.21 1.09 -1.40
C VAL A 24 -8.52 1.81 -1.75
N GLU A 25 -8.45 3.04 -2.27
CA GLU A 25 -9.63 3.74 -2.80
C GLU A 25 -10.15 3.08 -4.10
N THR A 26 -9.25 2.56 -4.93
CA THR A 26 -9.62 1.91 -6.20
C THR A 26 -10.18 0.50 -6.00
N TYR A 27 -9.66 -0.26 -5.03
CA TYR A 27 -10.00 -1.67 -4.81
C TYR A 27 -10.61 -1.90 -3.42
N PRO A 28 -11.96 -1.94 -3.30
CA PRO A 28 -12.65 -2.08 -2.01
C PRO A 28 -12.36 -3.37 -1.23
N ALA A 29 -11.77 -4.37 -1.88
CA ALA A 29 -11.33 -5.61 -1.25
C ALA A 29 -10.00 -5.46 -0.49
N LEU A 30 -9.37 -4.29 -0.55
CA LEU A 30 -8.14 -3.95 0.14
C LEU A 30 -8.41 -2.90 1.22
N GLN A 31 -7.63 -2.95 2.29
CA GLN A 31 -7.64 -1.99 3.37
C GLN A 31 -6.22 -1.65 3.77
N TYR A 32 -6.01 -0.42 4.23
CA TYR A 32 -4.76 0.03 4.83
C TYR A 32 -4.81 -0.25 6.33
N LEU A 33 -3.81 -0.96 6.86
CA LEU A 33 -3.61 -1.10 8.29
C LEU A 33 -3.32 0.25 8.96
N ASP A 34 -3.99 0.50 10.09
CA ASP A 34 -3.77 1.69 10.91
C ASP A 34 -2.32 1.77 11.45
N GLY A 35 -1.82 2.98 11.69
CA GLY A 35 -0.40 3.25 11.98
C GLY A 35 0.30 4.13 10.93
N PHE A 36 -0.49 4.86 10.15
CA PHE A 36 -0.02 5.79 9.14
C PHE A 36 0.74 6.99 9.74
N PRO A 37 1.79 7.51 9.07
CA PRO A 37 2.41 7.04 7.82
C PRO A 37 3.55 6.03 8.02
N GLN A 38 3.82 5.62 9.26
CA GLN A 38 4.98 4.78 9.57
C GLN A 38 4.78 3.32 9.13
N VAL A 39 3.54 2.85 9.13
CA VAL A 39 3.15 1.52 8.69
C VAL A 39 2.63 1.61 7.26
N LYS A 40 3.16 0.77 6.36
CA LYS A 40 2.79 0.69 4.93
C LYS A 40 2.38 -0.73 4.60
N VAL A 41 1.24 -1.14 5.15
CA VAL A 41 0.73 -2.51 5.06
C VAL A 41 -0.68 -2.47 4.50
N VAL A 42 -0.87 -3.16 3.38
CA VAL A 42 -2.18 -3.41 2.78
C VAL A 42 -2.61 -4.82 3.14
N LEU A 43 -3.87 -4.98 3.52
CA LEU A 43 -4.48 -6.25 3.85
C LEU A 43 -5.79 -6.42 3.09
N ARG A 44 -6.28 -7.66 3.04
CA ARG A 44 -7.62 -7.94 2.52
C ARG A 44 -8.69 -7.44 3.49
N ALA A 45 -9.69 -6.75 2.95
CA ALA A 45 -10.82 -6.19 3.68
C ALA A 45 -11.76 -7.25 4.28
N ASP A 46 -11.75 -8.47 3.75
CA ASP A 46 -12.65 -9.56 4.16
C ASP A 46 -12.06 -10.47 5.26
N VAL A 47 -10.86 -10.14 5.77
CA VAL A 47 -10.23 -10.90 6.84
C VAL A 47 -10.67 -10.36 8.20
N ALA A 48 -11.49 -11.14 8.91
CA ALA A 48 -11.84 -10.88 10.30
C ALA A 48 -11.12 -11.86 11.23
N TYR A 49 -10.26 -11.34 12.12
CA TYR A 49 -9.43 -12.15 13.01
C TYR A 49 -10.25 -13.15 13.86
N ALA A 50 -11.49 -12.78 14.22
CA ALA A 50 -12.36 -13.59 15.06
C ALA A 50 -12.94 -14.80 14.33
N THR A 51 -12.96 -14.81 13.00
CA THR A 51 -13.62 -15.85 12.19
C THR A 51 -12.69 -16.51 11.18
N TYR A 52 -11.41 -16.13 11.14
CA TYR A 52 -10.45 -16.68 10.18
C TYR A 52 -9.87 -18.01 10.68
N ASP A 53 -10.14 -19.09 9.95
CA ASP A 53 -9.77 -20.47 10.34
C ASP A 53 -8.58 -21.04 9.55
N LYS A 54 -7.90 -20.20 8.75
CA LYS A 54 -6.77 -20.58 7.89
C LYS A 54 -5.47 -19.91 8.34
N VAL A 55 -4.36 -20.46 7.86
CA VAL A 55 -3.03 -19.84 7.99
C VAL A 55 -2.99 -18.57 7.13
N ALA A 56 -2.56 -17.45 7.73
CA ALA A 56 -2.33 -16.20 7.00
C ALA A 56 -0.97 -16.24 6.28
N VAL A 57 -0.96 -15.82 5.01
CA VAL A 57 0.27 -15.67 4.21
C VAL A 57 0.56 -14.18 4.06
N ILE A 58 1.75 -13.77 4.50
CA ILE A 58 2.18 -12.36 4.49
C ILE A 58 3.45 -12.28 3.64
N SER A 59 3.50 -11.28 2.77
CA SER A 59 4.68 -10.92 1.97
C SER A 59 4.91 -9.41 2.03
N GLY A 60 6.05 -8.96 1.51
CA GLY A 60 6.42 -7.55 1.51
C GLY A 60 7.79 -7.32 0.86
N GLY A 61 8.22 -6.05 0.86
CA GLY A 61 9.48 -5.62 0.28
C GLY A 61 9.55 -4.10 0.17
N GLY A 62 10.61 -3.60 -0.47
CA GLY A 62 10.67 -2.18 -0.86
C GLY A 62 9.77 -1.89 -2.06
N SER A 63 9.10 -0.74 -2.04
CA SER A 63 8.29 -0.24 -3.17
C SER A 63 9.13 0.08 -4.42
N GLY A 64 8.46 0.19 -5.57
CA GLY A 64 9.09 0.35 -6.89
C GLY A 64 9.06 -0.91 -7.77
N HIS A 65 8.40 -1.97 -7.29
CA HIS A 65 8.16 -3.22 -8.00
C HIS A 65 6.66 -3.53 -8.16
N GLU A 66 5.81 -2.51 -8.03
CA GLU A 66 4.36 -2.64 -8.21
C GLU A 66 4.06 -3.32 -9.57
N PRO A 67 3.18 -4.35 -9.61
CA PRO A 67 2.15 -4.67 -8.61
C PRO A 67 2.63 -5.59 -7.45
N SER A 68 3.88 -6.05 -7.45
CA SER A 68 4.36 -6.86 -6.33
C SER A 68 4.54 -5.97 -5.08
N HIS A 69 3.88 -6.21 -3.95
CA HIS A 69 3.06 -7.37 -3.54
C HIS A 69 1.64 -6.99 -3.07
N ALA A 70 1.22 -5.74 -3.28
CA ALA A 70 0.02 -5.15 -2.69
C ALA A 70 -1.13 -5.03 -3.70
#